data_AF-A0A1G1FVR8-F1
#
_entry.id   AF-A0A1G1FVR8-F1
#
_cell.length_a   1.000
_cell.length_b   1.000
_cell.length_c   1.000
_cell.angle_alpha   90.00
_cell.angle_beta   90.00
_cell.angle_gamma   90.00
#
_symmetry.space_group_name_H-M   'P 1'
#
loop_
_entity.id
_entity.type
_entity.pdbx_description
1 polymer ?
#
loop_
_entity_poly.entity_id
_entity_poly.type
_entity_poly.pdbx_seq_one_letter_code
_entity_poly.pdbx_strand_id
1 'polypeptide(L)'
;MGMKKIAVVLAVVVMVVSLVSVSFAATQAVVKSVDAKAGTVVLTMDGKDTTLKADKSVDLGKLKDGQKVEAEVEGDTLKSVKAKKPKAAVGC
;
A
#
# COMPACT_ATOMS: atom_id res chain seq x y z
N MET A 1 -16.04 -13.12 19.92
CA MET A 1 -15.26 -11.92 19.55
C MET A 1 -16.11 -10.70 19.88
N GLY A 2 -15.84 -10.05 21.02
CA GLY A 2 -16.76 -9.07 21.61
C GLY A 2 -16.98 -7.84 20.74
N MET A 3 -18.22 -7.34 20.70
CA MET A 3 -18.73 -6.24 19.86
C MET A 3 -17.83 -4.98 19.85
N LYS A 4 -17.04 -4.75 20.92
CA LYS A 4 -16.03 -3.68 20.99
C LYS A 4 -14.97 -3.73 19.89
N LYS A 5 -14.54 -4.93 19.46
CA LYS A 5 -13.51 -5.06 18.40
C LYS A 5 -14.09 -4.74 17.02
N ILE A 6 -15.35 -5.09 16.79
CA ILE A 6 -16.04 -4.86 15.51
C ILE A 6 -16.34 -3.38 15.32
N ALA A 7 -16.78 -2.69 16.38
CA ALA A 7 -17.04 -1.26 16.35
C ALA A 7 -15.78 -0.43 16.07
N VAL A 8 -14.63 -0.81 16.63
CA VAL A 8 -13.35 -0.13 16.37
C VAL A 8 -12.89 -0.36 14.93
N VAL A 9 -13.02 -1.58 14.41
CA VAL A 9 -12.67 -1.87 13.01
C VAL A 9 -13.60 -1.13 12.04
N LEU A 10 -14.90 -1.06 12.34
CA LEU A 10 -15.85 -0.33 11.50
C LEU A 10 -15.61 1.19 11.54
N ALA A 11 -15.33 1.75 12.71
CA ALA A 11 -15.07 3.18 12.87
C ALA A 11 -13.79 3.61 12.13
N VAL A 12 -12.74 2.78 12.19
CA VAL A 12 -11.51 3.02 11.44
C VAL A 12 -11.76 2.91 9.92
N VAL A 13 -12.55 1.94 9.47
CA VAL A 13 -12.88 1.79 8.04
C VAL A 13 -13.76 2.95 7.53
N VAL A 14 -14.73 3.40 8.32
CA VAL A 14 -15.64 4.50 7.93
C VAL A 14 -14.94 5.86 7.90
N MET A 15 -14.00 6.11 8.81
CA MET A 15 -13.26 7.38 8.86
C MET A 15 -12.24 7.52 7.70
N VAL A 16 -11.89 6.40 7.10
CA VAL A 16 -10.91 6.31 6.02
C VAL A 16 -11.57 6.47 4.64
N VAL A 17 -12.82 6.01 4.47
CA VAL A 17 -13.62 6.14 3.23
C VAL A 17 -13.94 7.60 2.84
N SER A 18 -13.96 8.54 3.78
CA SER A 18 -14.38 9.93 3.52
C SER A 18 -13.29 10.84 2.92
N LEU A 19 -12.07 10.35 2.70
CA LEU A 19 -10.95 11.13 2.14
C LEU A 19 -10.68 10.87 0.64
N VAL A 20 -11.44 9.98 -0.01
CA VAL A 20 -11.11 9.45 -1.34
C VAL A 20 -11.67 10.32 -2.48
N SER A 21 -11.12 11.53 -2.61
CA SER A 21 -11.18 12.32 -3.85
C SER A 21 -9.75 12.56 -4.32
N VAL A 22 -9.06 11.53 -4.81
CA VAL A 22 -7.73 11.72 -5.40
C VAL A 22 -7.57 10.87 -6.64
N SER A 23 -7.31 11.58 -7.74
CA SER A 23 -7.22 11.17 -9.12
C SER A 23 -6.08 10.18 -9.39
N PHE A 24 -6.30 9.33 -10.39
CA PHE A 24 -5.38 8.32 -10.92
C PHE A 24 -4.00 8.89 -11.28
N ALA A 25 -3.00 8.62 -10.43
CA ALA A 25 -1.59 8.77 -10.77
C ALA A 25 -0.79 7.69 -10.01
N ALA A 26 -0.01 6.88 -10.74
CA ALA A 26 0.96 5.98 -10.12
C ALA A 26 1.99 6.83 -9.38
N THR A 27 2.06 6.71 -8.06
CA THR A 27 2.96 7.49 -7.22
C THR A 27 4.18 6.67 -6.84
N GLN A 28 5.34 7.32 -6.75
CA GLN A 28 6.53 6.68 -6.21
C GLN A 28 6.41 6.51 -4.71
N ALA A 29 6.62 5.30 -4.24
CA ALA A 29 6.54 4.96 -2.83
C ALA A 29 7.73 4.11 -2.38
N VAL A 30 8.01 4.12 -1.08
CA VAL A 30 8.98 3.21 -0.46
C VAL A 30 8.23 2.23 0.42
N VAL A 31 8.45 0.94 0.23
CA VAL A 31 7.89 -0.09 1.12
C VAL A 31 8.57 0.02 2.48
N LYS A 32 7.79 0.22 3.53
CA LYS A 32 8.30 0.34 4.90
C LYS A 32 8.08 -0.93 5.71
N SER A 33 6.93 -1.56 5.53
CA SER A 33 6.60 -2.87 6.10
C SER A 33 5.51 -3.56 5.29
N VAL A 34 5.55 -4.89 5.26
CA VAL A 34 4.54 -5.73 4.60
C VAL A 34 3.92 -6.67 5.64
N ASP A 35 2.60 -6.63 5.77
CA ASP A 35 1.84 -7.59 6.57
C ASP A 35 1.03 -8.50 5.64
N ALA A 36 1.66 -9.59 5.23
CA ALA A 36 1.04 -10.58 4.36
C ALA A 36 -0.14 -11.33 5.02
N LYS A 37 -0.23 -11.34 6.36
CA LYS A 37 -1.34 -11.98 7.08
C LYS A 37 -2.59 -11.12 7.08
N ALA A 38 -2.43 -9.82 7.27
CA ALA A 38 -3.49 -8.83 7.20
C ALA A 38 -3.81 -8.41 5.76
N GLY A 39 -2.95 -8.72 4.79
CA GLY A 39 -3.09 -8.29 3.41
C GLY A 39 -2.87 -6.79 3.25
N THR A 40 -1.98 -6.20 4.06
CA THR A 40 -1.72 -4.76 4.09
C THR A 40 -0.23 -4.48 3.91
N VAL A 41 0.07 -3.29 3.40
CA VAL A 41 1.43 -2.79 3.24
C VAL A 41 1.51 -1.35 3.69
N VAL A 42 2.59 -0.98 4.38
CA VAL A 42 2.89 0.40 4.72
C VAL A 42 3.84 0.95 3.68
N LEU A 43 3.37 1.95 2.94
CA LEU A 43 4.13 2.64 1.92
C LEU A 43 4.41 4.07 2.37
N THR A 44 5.67 4.51 2.29
CA THR A 44 6.02 5.91 2.45
C THR A 44 5.84 6.62 1.11
N MET A 45 4.83 7.49 1.03
CA MET A 45 4.48 8.32 -0.13
C MET A 45 4.60 9.79 0.28
N ASP A 46 5.30 10.61 -0.51
CA ASP A 46 5.51 12.04 -0.19
C ASP A 46 6.03 12.30 1.24
N GLY A 47 6.86 11.39 1.76
CA GLY A 47 7.42 11.47 3.12
C GLY A 47 6.44 11.09 4.25
N LYS A 48 5.23 10.63 3.92
CA LYS A 48 4.23 10.15 4.88
C LYS A 48 4.03 8.65 4.75
N ASP A 49 3.90 7.97 5.87
CA ASP A 49 3.60 6.54 5.90
C ASP A 49 2.09 6.32 5.80
N THR A 50 1.68 5.61 4.76
CA THR A 50 0.29 5.26 4.49
C THR A 50 0.14 3.74 4.52
N THR A 51 -0.83 3.25 5.29
CA THR A 51 -1.18 1.82 5.31
C THR A 51 -2.25 1.56 4.27
N LEU A 52 -1.99 0.67 3.33
CA LEU A 52 -2.88 0.32 2.24
C LEU A 52 -3.20 -1.17 2.26
N LYS A 53 -4.43 -1.54 1.91
CA LYS A 53 -4.80 -2.93 1.63
C LYS A 53 -4.32 -3.32 0.26
N ALA A 54 -3.67 -4.47 0.13
CA ALA A 54 -3.34 -5.02 -1.16
C ALA A 54 -4.59 -5.63 -1.81
N ASP A 55 -4.82 -5.30 -3.09
CA ASP A 55 -5.74 -6.07 -3.90
C ASP A 55 -5.26 -7.52 -4.02
N LYS A 56 -6.16 -8.47 -4.28
CA LYS A 56 -5.81 -9.89 -4.47
C LYS A 56 -4.82 -10.11 -5.62
N SER A 57 -4.77 -9.17 -6.56
CA SER A 57 -3.85 -9.17 -7.70
C SER A 57 -2.43 -8.75 -7.32
N VAL A 58 -2.24 -8.16 -6.14
CA VAL A 58 -0.95 -7.66 -5.65
C VAL A 58 -0.25 -8.74 -4.83
N ASP A 59 0.90 -9.17 -5.33
CA ASP A 59 1.76 -10.14 -4.66
C ASP A 59 2.66 -9.45 -3.63
N LEU A 60 2.17 -9.37 -2.40
CA LEU A 60 2.89 -8.80 -1.26
C LEU A 60 4.21 -9.53 -0.96
N GLY A 61 4.33 -10.81 -1.31
CA GLY A 61 5.55 -11.60 -1.08
C GLY A 61 6.74 -11.15 -1.92
N LYS A 62 6.51 -10.35 -2.97
CA LYS A 62 7.56 -9.78 -3.82
C LYS A 62 8.06 -8.42 -3.35
N LEU A 63 7.40 -7.81 -2.37
CA LEU A 63 7.78 -6.53 -1.80
C LEU A 63 8.77 -6.74 -0.65
N LYS A 64 9.76 -5.86 -0.56
CA LYS A 64 10.77 -5.86 0.51
C LYS A 64 10.85 -4.50 1.18
N ASP A 65 11.17 -4.48 2.46
CA ASP A 65 11.37 -3.25 3.20
C ASP A 65 12.51 -2.41 2.59
N GLY A 66 12.30 -1.10 2.52
CA GLY A 66 13.19 -0.14 1.86
C GLY A 66 13.09 -0.13 0.33
N GLN A 67 12.27 -0.98 -0.29
CA GLN A 67 12.18 -1.06 -1.75
C GLN A 67 11.41 0.13 -2.32
N LYS A 68 12.00 0.81 -3.32
CA LYS A 68 11.30 1.81 -4.13
C LYS A 68 10.39 1.14 -5.15
N VAL A 69 9.13 1.53 -5.13
CA VAL A 69 8.08 0.99 -5.98
C VAL A 69 7.28 2.12 -6.62
N GLU A 70 6.65 1.83 -7.74
CA GLU A 70 5.55 2.64 -8.28
C GLU A 70 4.26 1.95 -7.86
N ALA A 71 3.46 2.66 -7.07
CA ALA A 71 2.23 2.14 -6.49
C ALA A 71 1.04 2.89 -7.09
N GLU A 72 0.08 2.13 -7.58
CA GLU A 72 -1.22 2.63 -8.00
C GLU A 72 -2.22 2.35 -6.89
N VAL A 73 -2.82 3.40 -6.38
CA VAL A 73 -3.69 3.35 -5.21
C VAL A 73 -5.06 3.88 -5.60
N GLU A 74 -6.08 3.10 -5.30
CA GLU A 74 -7.49 3.47 -5.44
C GLU A 74 -8.10 3.51 -4.03
N GLY A 75 -8.23 4.71 -3.49
CA GLY A 75 -8.60 4.92 -2.08
C GLY A 75 -7.59 4.29 -1.14
N ASP A 76 -8.02 3.28 -0.39
CA ASP A 76 -7.18 2.57 0.58
C ASP A 76 -6.65 1.24 0.05
N THR A 77 -6.87 0.99 -1.23
CA THR A 77 -6.48 -0.25 -1.89
C THR A 77 -5.33 0.00 -2.84
N LEU A 78 -4.23 -0.69 -2.61
CA LEU A 78 -3.14 -0.83 -3.56
C LEU A 78 -3.60 -1.75 -4.69
N LYS A 79 -3.90 -1.18 -5.85
CA LYS A 79 -4.35 -1.89 -7.06
C LYS A 79 -3.21 -2.61 -7.74
N SER A 80 -2.08 -1.91 -7.87
CA SER A 80 -0.90 -2.44 -8.52
C SER A 80 0.35 -1.85 -7.90
N VAL A 81 1.39 -2.66 -7.87
CA VAL A 81 2.70 -2.25 -7.36
C VAL A 81 3.77 -2.79 -8.29
N LYS A 82 4.64 -1.90 -8.74
CA LYS A 82 5.73 -2.24 -9.63
C LYS A 82 7.02 -1.92 -8.92
N ALA A 83 7.78 -2.95 -8.59
CA ALA A 83 9.13 -2.79 -8.11
C ALA A 83 9.94 -2.04 -9.18
N LYS A 84 10.42 -0.84 -8.84
CA LYS A 84 11.35 -0.11 -9.69
C LYS A 84 12.68 -0.85 -9.55
N LYS A 85 12.91 -1.84 -10.41
CA LYS A 85 14.23 -2.46 -10.52
C LYS A 85 15.21 -1.31 -10.78
N PRO A 86 16.34 -1.22 -10.04
CA PRO A 86 17.41 -0.33 -10.46
C PRO A 86 17.66 -0.67 -11.93
N LYS A 87 17.57 0.35 -12.79
CA LYS A 87 17.84 0.23 -14.21
C LYS A 87 19.15 -0.55 -14.27
N ALA A 88 19.10 -1.80 -14.73
CA ALA A 88 20.30 -2.60 -14.83
C ALA A 88 21.29 -1.71 -15.57
N ALA A 89 22.43 -1.43 -14.93
CA ALA A 89 23.53 -0.84 -15.66
C ALA A 89 23.80 -1.85 -16.78
N VAL A 90 23.29 -1.56 -17.97
CA VAL A 90 23.71 -2.20 -19.21
C VAL A 90 25.14 -1.74 -19.41
N GLY A 91 26.04 -2.38 -18.67
CA GLY A 91 27.47 -2.32 -18.84
C GLY A 91 27.87 -3.58 -19.58
N CYS A 92 28.02 -3.44 -20.89
CA CYS A 92 29.09 -4.02 -21.70
C CYS A 92 29.11 -3.28 -23.03
#